data_AF-A0A656A0N1-F1
#
_entry.id   AF-A0A656A0N1-F1
#
_cell.length_a   1.000
_cell.length_b   1.000
_cell.length_c   1.000
_cell.angle_alpha   90.00
_cell.angle_beta   90.00
_cell.angle_gamma   90.00
#
_symmetry.space_group_name_H-M   'P 1'
#
loop_
_entity.id
_entity.type
_entity.pdbx_description
1 polymer ?
#
loop_
_entity_poly.entity_id
_entity_poly.type
_entity_poly.pdbx_seq_one_letter_code
_entity_poly.pdbx_strand_id
1 'polypeptide(L)' 'MNGLQAIAQALREGGKQHEIFVDEALRVKSLIPLNRMLDFAEQLNLKVKGNA' A
#
# COMPACT_ATOMS: atom_id res chain seq x y z
N MET A 1 -5.70 -4.11 16.16
CA MET A 1 -6.82 -4.49 15.27
C MET A 1 -7.61 -3.25 14.88
N ASN A 2 -8.11 -3.18 13.64
CA ASN A 2 -8.65 -1.97 13.01
C ASN A 2 -10.13 -1.67 13.40
N GLY A 3 -10.45 -1.71 14.70
CA GLY A 3 -11.78 -1.31 15.18
C GLY A 3 -11.99 0.20 15.08
N LEU A 4 -13.26 0.65 15.03
CA LEU A 4 -13.60 2.07 14.89
C LEU A 4 -12.98 2.95 15.98
N GLN A 5 -12.97 2.49 17.22
CA GLN A 5 -12.32 3.18 18.33
C GLN A 5 -10.80 3.28 18.14
N ALA A 6 -10.16 2.20 17.67
CA ALA A 6 -8.72 2.18 17.43
C ALA A 6 -8.32 3.10 16.27
N ILE A 7 -9.13 3.16 15.21
CA ILE A 7 -8.93 4.08 14.08
C ILE A 7 -9.09 5.54 14.55
N ALA A 8 -10.15 5.84 15.30
CA ALA A 8 -10.38 7.17 15.85
C ALA A 8 -9.23 7.63 16.77
N GLN A 9 -8.70 6.72 17.57
CA GLN A 9 -7.54 6.97 18.43
C GLN A 9 -6.27 7.19 17.61
N ALA A 10 -6.02 6.34 16.61
CA ALA A 10 -4.84 6.44 15.74
C ALA A 10 -4.79 7.78 14.99
N LEU A 11 -5.95 8.28 14.54
CA LEU A 11 -6.07 9.57 13.85
C LEU A 11 -5.83 10.78 14.78
N ARG A 12 -6.19 10.67 16.06
CA ARG A 12 -6.07 11.77 17.03
C ARG A 12 -4.70 11.83 17.70
N GLU A 13 -4.16 10.67 18.06
CA GLU A 13 -3.02 10.57 18.98
C GLU A 13 -1.92 9.62 18.47
N GLY A 14 -2.22 8.79 17.48
CA GLY A 14 -1.35 7.70 17.04
C GLY A 14 -0.14 8.12 16.21
N GLY A 15 -0.04 9.38 15.78
CA GLY A 15 0.99 9.84 14.84
C GLY A 15 2.42 9.50 15.28
N LYS A 16 2.83 9.89 16.50
CA LYS A 16 4.17 9.56 17.03
C LYS A 16 4.26 8.16 17.67
N GLN A 17 3.14 7.64 18.16
CA GLN A 17 3.10 6.38 18.90
C GLN A 17 3.11 5.14 17.99
N HIS A 18 2.62 5.29 16.76
CA HIS A 18 2.43 4.22 15.79
C HIS A 18 3.02 4.55 14.42
N GLU A 19 4.00 5.46 14.37
CA GLU A 19 4.76 5.72 13.15
C GLU A 19 5.49 4.44 12.72
N ILE A 20 5.31 4.07 11.44
CA ILE A 20 5.90 2.85 10.90
C ILE A 20 7.22 3.22 10.26
N PHE A 21 8.30 2.78 10.88
CA PHE A 21 9.65 2.90 10.33
C PHE A 21 10.01 1.65 9.55
N VAL A 22 10.56 1.86 8.37
CA VAL A 22 11.06 0.78 7.51
C VAL A 22 12.50 1.12 7.16
N ASP A 23 13.38 0.14 7.26
CA ASP A 23 14.75 0.28 6.78
C ASP A 23 14.77 0.66 5.30
N GLU A 24 15.63 1.62 4.94
CA GLU A 24 15.66 2.20 3.61
C GLU A 24 16.00 1.17 2.53
N ALA A 25 16.96 0.28 2.80
CA ALA A 25 17.35 -0.76 1.84
C ALA A 25 16.22 -1.78 1.66
N LEU A 26 15.51 -2.12 2.74
CA LEU A 26 14.33 -2.99 2.68
C LEU A 26 13.18 -2.33 1.89
N ARG A 27 12.93 -1.04 2.11
CA ARG A 27 11.90 -0.26 1.41
C ARG A 27 12.15 -0.27 -0.10
N VAL A 28 13.36 0.11 -0.52
CA VAL A 28 13.74 0.18 -1.93
C VAL A 28 13.61 -1.18 -2.61
N LYS A 29 14.10 -2.26 -1.99
CA LYS A 29 14.02 -3.61 -2.56
C LYS A 29 12.59 -4.12 -2.65
N SER A 30 11.77 -3.84 -1.64
CA SER A 30 10.36 -4.27 -1.59
C SER A 30 9.48 -3.56 -2.62
N LEU A 31 9.82 -2.32 -3.01
CA LEU A 31 9.09 -1.58 -4.04
C LEU A 31 9.23 -2.20 -5.45
N ILE A 32 10.32 -2.91 -5.73
CA ILE A 32 10.56 -3.52 -7.05
C ILE A 32 9.46 -4.54 -7.42
N PRO A 33 9.20 -5.60 -6.63
CA PRO A 33 8.14 -6.55 -6.94
C PRO A 33 6.74 -5.91 -6.81
N LEU A 34 6.54 -4.97 -5.89
CA LEU A 34 5.26 -4.28 -5.74
C LEU A 34 4.88 -3.50 -7.00
N ASN A 35 5.82 -2.72 -7.54
CA ASN A 35 5.57 -1.96 -8.77
C ASN A 35 5.35 -2.89 -9.96
N ARG A 36 6.13 -3.97 -10.11
CA ARG A 36 5.91 -4.97 -11.17
C ARG A 36 4.51 -5.58 -11.13
N MET A 37 3.98 -5.83 -9.93
CA MET A 37 2.62 -6.33 -9.74
C MET A 37 1.57 -5.30 -10.18
N LEU A 38 1.76 -4.03 -9.80
CA LEU A 38 0.87 -2.94 -10.21
C LEU A 38 0.90 -2.72 -11.72
N ASP A 39 2.08 -2.70 -12.33
CA ASP A 39 2.28 -2.58 -13.78
C ASP A 39 1.60 -3.75 -14.53
N PHE A 40 1.74 -4.97 -14.01
CA PHE A 40 1.07 -6.14 -14.57
C PHE A 40 -0.46 -6.03 -14.49
N ALA A 41 -1.00 -5.58 -13.35
CA ALA A 41 -2.44 -5.38 -13.18
C ALA A 41 -2.98 -4.29 -14.11
N GLU A 42 -2.23 -3.21 -14.32
CA GLU A 42 -2.56 -2.16 -15.28
C GLU A 42 -2.64 -2.71 -16.71
N GLN A 43 -1.65 -3.51 -17.13
CA GLN A 43 -1.66 -4.16 -18.45
C GLN A 43 -2.85 -5.10 -18.66
N LEU A 44 -3.33 -5.78 -17.61
CA LEU A 44 -4.55 -6.59 -17.69
C LEU A 44 -5.80 -5.72 -17.83
N ASN A 45 -5.93 -4.63 -17.08
CA ASN A 45 -7.04 -3.69 -17.19
C ASN A 45 -7.11 -3.00 -18.56
N LEU A 46 -5.96 -2.76 -19.20
CA LEU A 46 -5.88 -2.20 -20.56
C LEU A 46 -6.38 -3.20 -21.63
N LYS A 47 -6.25 -4.51 -21.40
CA LYS A 47 -6.61 -5.55 -22.39
C LYS A 47 -8.12 -5.81 -22.51
N VAL A 48 -8.96 -5.32 -21.58
CA VAL A 48 -10.43 -5.57 -21.59
C VAL A 48 -11.21 -4.50 -22.38
N LYS A 49 -10.54 -3.52 -23.00
CA LYS A 49 -11.20 -2.49 -23.84
C LYS A 49 -11.33 -2.85 -25.34
N GLY A 50 -11.10 -4.12 -25.70
CA GLY A 50 -11.23 -4.61 -27.07
C GLY A 50 -12.10 -5.87 -27.15
N ASN A 51 -13.30 -5.70 -27.71
CA ASN A 51 -14.26 -6.72 -28.14
C ASN A 51 -15.17 -7.33 -27.06
N ALA A 52 -16.17 -6.55 -26.65
CA ALA A 52 -17.55 -7.00 -26.46
C ALA A 52 -18.49 -5.90 -27.00
#